data_AF-K2LNA4-F1
#
_entry.id   AF-K2LNA4-F1
#
_cell.length_a   1.000
_cell.length_b   1.000
_cell.length_c   1.000
_cell.angle_alpha   90.00
_cell.angle_beta   90.00
_cell.angle_gamma   90.00
#
_symmetry.space_group_name_H-M   'P 1'
#
loop_
_entity.id
_entity.type
_entity.pdbx_description
1 polymer ?
#
loop_
_entity_poly.entity_id
_entity_poly.type
_entity_poly.pdbx_seq_one_letter_code
_entity_poly.pdbx_strand_id
1 'polypeptide(L)'
;MTIFSVRNVLISAILLCAVLFAFGWYWRDDPSGDPYLKILGGGFMFNYRQGEVFYGFTAQVIRPLASGSVIEASFENPGGGEPLVVSERVSTMTDRYSLRTPPVRGVEAKKPYQVSIRVYDRERNTLLWSVEHSYASVISDTIVPDKPLTIGPGYNLNPDNPVNRTAGQPG
;
A
#
# COMPACT_ATOMS: atom_id res chain seq x y z
N MET A 1 -40.37 -22.50 48.61
CA MET A 1 -39.01 -23.12 48.57
C MET A 1 -39.21 -24.62 48.51
N THR A 2 -38.83 -25.41 47.52
CA THR A 2 -38.03 -25.28 46.29
C THR A 2 -38.40 -26.50 45.43
N ILE A 3 -38.84 -26.34 44.18
CA ILE A 3 -39.00 -27.49 43.26
C ILE A 3 -38.53 -27.09 41.87
N PHE A 4 -37.27 -26.67 41.74
CA PHE A 4 -36.60 -26.80 40.47
C PHE A 4 -36.10 -28.25 40.40
N SER A 5 -36.83 -29.11 39.70
CA SER A 5 -36.32 -30.46 39.38
C SER A 5 -35.01 -30.29 38.61
N VAL A 6 -33.95 -30.98 39.03
CA VAL A 6 -32.62 -30.95 38.39
C VAL A 6 -32.73 -31.12 36.87
N ARG A 7 -33.67 -31.96 36.42
CA ARG A 7 -34.00 -32.16 35.01
C ARG A 7 -34.42 -30.88 34.29
N ASN A 8 -35.29 -30.07 34.91
CA ASN A 8 -35.78 -28.83 34.30
C ASN A 8 -34.68 -27.76 34.26
N VAL A 9 -33.80 -27.73 35.28
CA VAL A 9 -32.63 -26.84 35.28
C VAL A 9 -31.68 -27.21 34.14
N LEU A 10 -31.41 -28.50 33.95
CA LEU A 10 -30.56 -28.99 32.85
C LEU A 10 -31.15 -28.69 31.48
N ILE A 11 -32.46 -28.90 31.27
CA ILE A 11 -33.13 -28.59 30.01
C ILE A 11 -33.05 -27.08 29.70
N SER A 12 -33.34 -26.23 30.69
CA SER A 12 -33.23 -24.78 30.52
C SER A 12 -31.80 -24.32 30.23
N ALA A 13 -30.81 -24.92 30.89
CA ALA A 13 -29.40 -24.63 30.63
C ALA A 13 -28.97 -25.03 29.22
N ILE A 14 -29.39 -26.21 28.74
CA ILE A 14 -29.09 -26.67 27.37
C ILE A 14 -29.76 -25.77 26.33
N LEU A 15 -31.04 -25.40 26.55
CA LEU A 15 -31.74 -24.48 25.66
C LEU A 15 -31.06 -23.11 25.61
N LEU A 16 -30.65 -22.58 26.77
CA LEU A 16 -29.91 -21.33 26.83
C LEU A 16 -28.57 -21.43 26.08
N CYS A 17 -27.80 -22.50 26.30
CA CYS A 17 -26.55 -22.73 25.57
C CYS A 17 -26.77 -22.85 24.06
N ALA A 18 -27.83 -23.54 23.63
CA ALA A 18 -28.16 -23.66 22.21
C ALA A 18 -28.53 -22.32 21.58
N VAL A 19 -29.31 -21.48 22.30
CA VAL A 19 -29.65 -20.13 21.85
C VAL A 19 -28.40 -19.24 21.78
N LEU A 20 -27.54 -19.28 22.79
CA LEU A 20 -26.27 -18.52 22.80
C LEU A 20 -25.33 -18.99 21.69
N PHE A 21 -25.26 -20.30 21.42
CA PHE A 21 -24.45 -20.86 20.35
C PHE A 21 -24.99 -20.46 18.97
N ALA A 22 -26.30 -20.54 18.75
CA ALA A 22 -26.93 -20.10 17.51
C ALA A 22 -26.72 -18.59 17.28
N PHE A 23 -26.84 -17.78 18.34
CA PHE A 23 -26.57 -16.35 18.28
C PHE A 23 -25.09 -16.08 17.95
N GLY A 24 -24.15 -16.73 18.65
CA GLY A 24 -22.72 -16.59 18.35
C GLY A 24 -22.33 -17.05 16.95
N TRP A 25 -23.00 -18.09 16.43
CA TRP A 25 -22.77 -18.58 15.07
C TRP A 25 -23.33 -17.62 14.01
N TYR A 26 -24.50 -17.03 14.26
CA TYR A 26 -25.12 -16.07 13.35
C TYR A 26 -24.34 -14.75 13.26
N TRP A 27 -23.75 -14.31 14.37
CA TRP A 27 -22.93 -13.09 14.44
C TRP A 27 -21.44 -13.33 14.16
N ARG A 28 -21.06 -14.54 13.75
CA ARG A 28 -19.68 -14.83 13.38
C ARG A 28 -19.38 -14.18 12.04
N ASP A 29 -18.58 -13.13 12.04
CA ASP A 29 -17.97 -12.62 10.82
C ASP A 29 -16.99 -13.67 10.27
N ASP A 30 -17.25 -14.14 9.05
CA ASP A 30 -16.30 -14.98 8.33
C ASP A 30 -15.39 -14.09 7.48
N PRO A 31 -14.11 -13.90 7.88
CA PRO A 31 -13.16 -13.09 7.11
C PRO A 31 -12.77 -13.75 5.78
N SER A 32 -13.37 -14.90 5.41
CA SER A 32 -13.08 -15.64 4.17
C SER A 32 -13.14 -14.78 2.91
N GLY A 33 -14.08 -13.83 2.85
CA GLY A 33 -14.29 -12.92 1.72
C GLY A 33 -13.53 -11.59 1.76
N ASP A 34 -12.89 -11.25 2.89
CA ASP A 34 -12.25 -9.93 3.04
C ASP A 34 -10.90 -9.87 2.31
N PRO A 35 -10.57 -8.69 1.72
CA PRO A 35 -9.28 -8.49 1.06
C PRO A 35 -8.14 -8.60 2.08
N TYR A 36 -6.99 -9.11 1.66
CA TYR A 36 -5.83 -9.21 2.56
C TYR A 36 -5.23 -7.86 2.91
N LEU A 37 -5.23 -6.95 1.94
CA LEU A 37 -4.67 -5.62 2.05
C LEU A 37 -5.73 -4.56 1.82
N LYS A 38 -5.67 -3.50 2.63
CA LYS A 38 -6.37 -2.24 2.41
C LYS A 38 -5.37 -1.19 1.96
N ILE A 39 -5.58 -0.63 0.77
CA ILE A 39 -4.74 0.47 0.27
C ILE A 39 -5.14 1.76 0.97
N LEU A 40 -4.19 2.38 1.68
CA LEU A 40 -4.42 3.59 2.46
C LEU A 40 -4.25 4.87 1.63
N GLY A 41 -3.40 4.81 0.61
CA GLY A 41 -3.09 5.93 -0.28
C GLY A 41 -1.86 5.62 -1.13
N GLY A 42 -1.63 6.41 -2.17
CA GLY A 42 -0.50 6.23 -3.08
C GLY A 42 -0.49 7.27 -4.19
N GLY A 43 0.45 7.10 -5.11
CA GLY A 43 0.65 7.97 -6.27
C GLY A 43 2.12 8.33 -6.47
N PHE A 44 2.35 9.47 -7.10
CA PHE A 44 3.68 9.98 -7.40
C PHE A 44 4.16 10.94 -6.32
N MET A 45 5.35 10.68 -5.79
CA MET A 45 6.01 11.49 -4.76
C MET A 45 7.17 12.25 -5.42
N PHE A 46 7.07 13.57 -5.43
CA PHE A 46 8.05 14.45 -6.06
C PHE A 46 9.00 15.02 -5.01
N ASN A 47 10.28 14.64 -5.09
CA ASN A 47 11.33 15.22 -4.27
C ASN A 47 12.07 16.31 -5.07
N TYR A 48 11.59 17.54 -4.97
CA TYR A 48 12.18 18.70 -5.66
C TYR A 48 13.61 19.03 -5.22
N ARG A 49 14.03 18.62 -4.02
CA ARG A 49 15.39 18.89 -3.53
C ARG A 49 16.41 18.03 -4.26
N GLN A 50 16.05 16.78 -4.56
CA GLN A 50 16.91 15.81 -5.24
C GLN A 50 16.60 15.71 -6.74
N GLY A 51 15.46 16.24 -7.18
CA GLY A 51 15.00 16.12 -8.57
C GLY A 51 14.53 14.70 -8.88
N GLU A 52 14.03 13.96 -7.89
CA GLU A 52 13.62 12.56 -8.03
C GLU A 52 12.10 12.42 -7.90
N VAL A 53 11.53 11.49 -8.67
CA VAL A 53 10.12 11.13 -8.60
C VAL A 53 10.00 9.66 -8.26
N PHE A 54 9.15 9.32 -7.30
CA PHE A 54 8.87 7.94 -6.92
C PHE A 54 7.42 7.61 -7.20
N TYR A 55 7.15 6.38 -7.60
CA TYR A 55 5.80 5.85 -7.69
C TYR A 55 5.60 4.84 -6.56
N GLY A 56 4.52 4.95 -5.77
CA GLY A 56 4.32 4.03 -4.65
C GLY A 56 2.98 4.16 -3.96
N PHE A 57 2.74 3.28 -3.00
CA PHE A 57 1.55 3.28 -2.16
C PHE A 57 1.86 2.74 -0.77
N THR A 58 0.93 2.99 0.15
CA THR A 58 0.92 2.38 1.48
C THR A 58 -0.29 1.46 1.60
N ALA A 59 -0.05 0.23 2.03
CA ALA A 59 -1.07 -0.76 2.33
C ALA A 59 -1.07 -1.13 3.81
N GLN A 60 -2.23 -1.49 4.32
CA GLN A 60 -2.42 -2.08 5.64
C GLN A 60 -2.90 -3.52 5.50
N VAL A 61 -2.28 -4.44 6.24
CA VAL A 61 -2.71 -5.82 6.38
C VAL A 61 -3.95 -5.85 7.27
N ILE A 62 -5.12 -6.08 6.69
CA ILE A 62 -6.39 -6.15 7.43
C ILE A 62 -6.84 -7.58 7.70
N ARG A 63 -6.31 -8.54 6.92
CA ARG A 63 -6.48 -9.97 7.15
C ARG A 63 -5.15 -10.58 7.55
N PRO A 64 -5.06 -11.36 8.64
CA PRO A 64 -3.80 -11.92 9.10
C PRO A 64 -3.06 -12.68 7.99
N LEU A 65 -1.81 -12.29 7.76
CA LEU A 65 -0.87 -12.98 6.88
C LEU A 65 0.17 -13.71 7.72
N ALA A 66 0.63 -14.86 7.24
CA ALA A 66 1.72 -15.57 7.88
C ALA A 66 2.99 -14.70 7.85
N SER A 67 3.76 -14.70 8.94
CA SER A 67 5.04 -14.00 8.97
C SER A 67 5.95 -14.50 7.83
N GLY A 68 6.58 -13.57 7.12
CA GLY A 68 7.39 -13.83 5.94
C GLY A 68 6.62 -13.92 4.63
N SER A 69 5.27 -13.82 4.62
CA SER A 69 4.48 -13.67 3.39
C SER A 69 4.99 -12.49 2.57
N VAL A 70 4.80 -12.52 1.25
CA VAL A 70 5.38 -11.54 0.35
C VAL A 70 4.29 -10.65 -0.24
N ILE A 71 4.43 -9.34 -0.06
CA ILE A 71 3.66 -8.34 -0.80
C ILE A 71 4.53 -7.90 -1.98
N GLU A 72 4.06 -8.11 -3.20
CA GLU A 72 4.72 -7.70 -4.43
C GLU A 72 3.86 -6.67 -5.15
N ALA A 73 4.49 -5.63 -5.66
CA ALA A 73 3.88 -4.61 -6.48
C ALA A 73 4.64 -4.48 -7.79
N SER A 74 3.93 -4.65 -8.90
CA SER A 74 4.43 -4.41 -10.25
C SER A 74 3.84 -3.10 -10.75
N PHE A 75 4.69 -2.09 -10.86
CA PHE A 75 4.33 -0.73 -11.26
C PHE A 75 4.59 -0.55 -12.75
N GLU A 76 3.62 -0.01 -13.49
CA GLU A 76 3.85 0.43 -14.86
C GLU A 76 4.98 1.48 -14.90
N ASN A 77 5.91 1.33 -15.84
CA ASN A 77 7.02 2.25 -15.99
C ASN A 77 6.59 3.51 -16.76
N PRO A 78 6.58 4.70 -16.14
CA PRO A 78 6.13 5.92 -16.80
C PRO A 78 6.97 6.32 -18.02
N GLY A 79 8.26 5.99 -18.01
CA GLY A 79 9.18 6.23 -19.12
C GLY A 79 9.05 5.21 -20.26
N GLY A 80 8.15 4.23 -20.12
CA GLY A 80 8.00 3.09 -21.02
C GLY A 80 8.95 1.94 -20.69
N GLY A 81 8.65 0.76 -21.24
CA GLY A 81 9.41 -0.48 -21.04
C GLY A 81 8.79 -1.40 -19.98
N GLU A 82 9.63 -2.27 -19.42
CA GLU A 82 9.19 -3.30 -18.47
C GLU A 82 8.66 -2.70 -17.15
N PRO A 83 7.64 -3.32 -16.53
CA PRO A 83 7.15 -2.91 -15.22
C PRO A 83 8.23 -2.97 -14.13
N LEU A 84 8.19 -2.02 -13.21
CA LEU A 84 9.08 -1.95 -12.05
C LEU A 84 8.50 -2.81 -10.93
N VAL A 85 9.17 -3.91 -10.59
CA VAL A 85 8.70 -4.83 -9.55
C VAL A 85 9.42 -4.55 -8.24
N VAL A 86 8.65 -4.35 -7.17
CA VAL A 86 9.14 -4.15 -5.81
C VAL A 86 8.39 -5.08 -4.89
N SER A 87 9.05 -5.59 -3.86
CA SER A 87 8.42 -6.51 -2.93
C SER A 87 8.92 -6.32 -1.51
N GLU A 88 8.03 -6.53 -0.55
CA GLU A 88 8.30 -6.44 0.88
C GLU A 88 7.83 -7.71 1.59
N ARG A 89 8.54 -8.12 2.64
CA ARG A 89 8.14 -9.27 3.46
C ARG A 89 7.33 -8.82 4.67
N VAL A 90 6.22 -9.49 4.91
CA VAL A 90 5.37 -9.27 6.07
C VAL A 90 6.13 -9.69 7.34
N SER A 91 6.21 -8.78 8.29
CA SER A 91 6.75 -8.95 9.63
C SER A 91 5.64 -8.86 10.67
N THR A 92 5.88 -9.39 11.86
CA THR A 92 4.98 -9.25 13.01
C THR A 92 5.06 -7.88 13.68
N MET A 93 6.02 -7.03 13.30
CA MET A 93 6.26 -5.73 13.94
C MET A 93 5.36 -4.61 13.39
N THR A 94 4.79 -4.77 12.20
CA THR A 94 3.95 -3.75 11.54
C THR A 94 2.86 -4.40 10.70
N ASP A 95 1.70 -3.76 10.66
CA ASP A 95 0.63 -4.06 9.73
C ASP A 95 0.64 -3.13 8.51
N ARG A 96 1.49 -2.10 8.49
CA ARG A 96 1.60 -1.10 7.42
C ARG A 96 2.88 -1.24 6.62
N TYR A 97 2.73 -1.28 5.31
CA TYR A 97 3.81 -1.48 4.34
C TYR A 97 3.76 -0.41 3.27
N SER A 98 4.90 0.25 3.05
CA SER A 98 5.06 1.25 2.00
C SER A 98 5.95 0.70 0.90
N LEU A 99 5.36 0.48 -0.27
CA LEU A 99 6.08 0.01 -1.45
C LEU A 99 6.27 1.19 -2.39
N ARG A 100 7.50 1.39 -2.85
CA ARG A 100 7.85 2.43 -3.82
C ARG A 100 8.87 1.93 -4.82
N THR A 101 8.76 2.37 -6.05
CA THR A 101 9.75 2.15 -7.10
C THR A 101 11.08 2.83 -6.74
N PRO A 102 12.17 2.48 -7.42
CA PRO A 102 13.31 3.39 -7.62
C PRO A 102 12.85 4.71 -8.27
N PRO A 103 13.72 5.73 -8.36
CA PRO A 103 13.40 6.97 -9.07
C PRO A 103 12.96 6.69 -10.50
N VAL A 104 11.83 7.28 -10.91
CA VAL A 104 11.24 7.17 -12.25
C VAL A 104 11.30 8.51 -12.98
N ARG A 105 11.17 8.44 -14.32
CA ARG A 105 11.09 9.60 -15.21
C ARG A 105 9.95 9.41 -16.21
N GLY A 106 9.48 10.52 -16.80
CA GLY A 106 8.46 10.46 -17.86
C GLY A 106 7.02 10.41 -17.34
N VAL A 107 6.78 10.90 -16.12
CA VAL A 107 5.42 10.96 -15.56
C VAL A 107 4.62 12.07 -16.22
N GLU A 108 3.53 11.69 -16.89
CA GLU A 108 2.60 12.60 -17.54
C GLU A 108 1.47 13.00 -16.58
N ALA A 109 1.06 14.28 -16.62
CA ALA A 109 -0.09 14.74 -15.85
C ALA A 109 -1.38 14.10 -16.37
N LYS A 110 -2.27 13.70 -15.45
CA LYS A 110 -3.60 13.13 -15.70
C LYS A 110 -3.60 11.79 -16.46
N LYS A 111 -2.42 11.21 -16.70
CA LYS A 111 -2.30 9.86 -17.23
C LYS A 111 -2.38 8.85 -16.08
N PRO A 112 -3.33 7.90 -16.11
CA PRO A 112 -3.37 6.82 -15.15
C PRO A 112 -2.27 5.81 -15.47
N TYR A 113 -1.46 5.46 -14.48
CA TYR A 113 -0.48 4.39 -14.55
C TYR A 113 -0.93 3.23 -13.67
N GLN A 114 -0.79 2.01 -14.16
CA GLN A 114 -1.27 0.82 -13.46
C GLN A 114 -0.26 0.32 -12.42
N VAL A 115 -0.78 -0.31 -11.37
CA VAL A 115 -0.02 -1.12 -10.43
C VAL A 115 -0.78 -2.41 -10.15
N SER A 116 -0.10 -3.54 -10.32
CA SER A 116 -0.60 -4.86 -9.92
C SER A 116 -0.02 -5.22 -8.57
N ILE A 117 -0.87 -5.45 -7.59
CA ILE A 117 -0.49 -5.78 -6.21
C ILE A 117 -0.85 -7.23 -5.97
N ARG A 118 0.14 -8.03 -5.60
CA ARG A 118 0.02 -9.47 -5.36
C ARG A 118 0.53 -9.82 -3.97
N VAL A 119 -0.15 -10.74 -3.31
CA VAL A 119 0.27 -11.30 -2.04
C VAL A 119 0.51 -12.78 -2.23
N TYR A 120 1.71 -13.23 -1.90
CA TYR A 120 2.09 -14.63 -1.93
C TYR A 120 2.35 -15.18 -0.53
N ASP A 121 2.41 -16.50 -0.44
CA ASP A 121 2.95 -17.19 0.73
C ASP A 121 4.43 -16.83 0.98
N ARG A 122 5.00 -17.38 2.05
CA ARG A 122 6.38 -17.12 2.46
C ARG A 122 7.41 -17.50 1.38
N GLU A 123 7.12 -18.53 0.59
CA GLU A 123 8.03 -19.11 -0.39
C GLU A 123 7.82 -18.53 -1.80
N ARG A 124 6.80 -17.68 -1.98
CA ARG A 124 6.32 -17.18 -3.28
C ARG A 124 5.77 -18.28 -4.21
N ASN A 125 5.32 -19.40 -3.65
CA ASN A 125 4.80 -20.52 -4.43
C ASN A 125 3.30 -20.38 -4.69
N THR A 126 2.56 -19.86 -3.71
CA THR A 126 1.11 -19.71 -3.76
C THR A 126 0.70 -18.25 -3.80
N LEU A 127 -0.09 -17.86 -4.80
CA LEU A 127 -0.76 -16.55 -4.84
C LEU A 127 -1.98 -16.59 -3.91
N LEU A 128 -1.94 -15.79 -2.84
CA LEU A 128 -3.01 -15.69 -1.85
C LEU A 128 -4.06 -14.65 -2.24
N TRP A 129 -3.62 -13.56 -2.87
CA TRP A 129 -4.50 -12.45 -3.26
C TRP A 129 -3.87 -11.55 -4.32
N SER A 130 -4.69 -10.92 -5.15
CA SER A 130 -4.24 -9.95 -6.14
C SER A 130 -5.30 -8.86 -6.36
N VAL A 131 -4.85 -7.64 -6.64
CA VAL A 131 -5.70 -6.53 -7.08
C VAL A 131 -4.93 -5.65 -8.08
N GLU A 132 -5.66 -5.02 -8.98
CA GLU A 132 -5.12 -3.97 -9.84
C GLU A 132 -5.62 -2.61 -9.36
N HIS A 133 -4.73 -1.62 -9.39
CA HIS A 133 -5.05 -0.25 -9.05
C HIS A 133 -4.39 0.70 -10.03
N SER A 134 -4.97 1.89 -10.22
CA SER A 134 -4.37 2.93 -11.04
C SER A 134 -4.16 4.19 -10.23
N TYR A 135 -3.03 4.85 -10.47
CA TYR A 135 -2.75 6.16 -9.92
C TYR A 135 -2.48 7.14 -11.04
N ALA A 136 -3.05 8.34 -10.95
CA ALA A 136 -2.79 9.43 -11.88
C ALA A 136 -2.14 10.59 -11.13
N SER A 137 -1.08 11.17 -11.70
CA SER A 137 -0.50 12.40 -11.15
C SER A 137 -1.31 13.62 -11.60
N VAL A 138 -1.53 14.58 -10.70
CA VAL A 138 -2.11 15.88 -11.08
C VAL A 138 -1.10 16.75 -11.83
N ILE A 139 0.19 16.49 -11.63
CA ILE A 139 1.32 17.31 -12.12
C ILE A 139 2.26 16.43 -12.95
N SER A 140 2.79 16.96 -14.05
CA SER A 140 3.76 16.24 -14.88
C SER A 140 5.18 16.40 -14.35
N ASP A 141 6.01 15.37 -14.52
CA ASP A 141 7.45 15.40 -14.20
C ASP A 141 8.23 16.43 -15.03
N THR A 142 7.66 16.98 -16.10
CA THR A 142 8.26 18.11 -16.84
C THR A 142 8.46 19.36 -15.97
N ILE A 143 7.76 19.47 -14.84
CA ILE A 143 7.92 20.57 -13.87
C ILE A 143 9.06 20.29 -12.86
N VAL A 144 9.52 19.04 -12.78
CA VAL A 144 10.68 18.68 -11.95
C VAL A 144 11.95 19.01 -12.74
N PRO A 145 12.87 19.80 -12.17
CA PRO A 145 14.09 20.12 -12.87
C PRO A 145 14.99 18.89 -13.01
N ASP A 146 15.62 18.73 -14.18
CA ASP A 146 16.54 17.62 -14.50
C ASP A 146 17.74 17.52 -13.54
N LYS A 147 18.05 18.62 -12.86
CA LYS A 147 19.10 18.74 -11.85
C LYS A 147 18.53 19.38 -10.58
N PRO A 148 19.03 19.01 -9.38
CA PRO A 148 18.59 19.61 -8.13
C PRO A 148 18.74 21.14 -8.17
N LEU A 149 17.81 21.87 -7.57
CA LEU A 149 17.82 23.35 -7.57
C LEU A 149 18.96 23.93 -6.73
N THR A 150 19.42 23.18 -5.74
CA THR A 150 20.44 23.62 -4.78
C THR A 150 21.54 22.60 -4.60
N ILE A 151 22.74 23.06 -4.26
CA ILE A 151 23.89 22.23 -3.89
C ILE A 151 24.43 22.61 -2.50
N GLY A 152 24.84 21.58 -1.75
CA GLY A 152 25.47 21.74 -0.45
C GLY A 152 24.54 22.20 0.70
N PRO A 153 25.04 22.21 1.95
CA PRO A 153 24.26 22.53 3.15
C PRO A 153 23.82 24.00 3.21
N GLY A 154 24.44 24.88 2.41
CA GLY A 154 24.13 26.31 2.33
C GLY A 154 22.94 26.67 1.43
N TYR A 155 22.27 25.70 0.81
CA TYR A 155 21.18 25.93 -0.15
C TYR A 155 21.60 26.83 -1.33
N ASN A 156 22.87 26.79 -1.73
CA ASN A 156 23.36 27.55 -2.86
C ASN A 156 22.67 27.07 -4.13
N LEU A 157 22.27 27.99 -5.00
CA LEU A 157 21.69 27.64 -6.31
C LEU A 157 22.66 26.73 -7.07
N ASN A 158 22.14 25.64 -7.63
CA ASN A 158 22.92 24.75 -8.46
C ASN A 158 23.24 25.44 -9.80
N PRO A 159 24.52 25.75 -10.11
CA PRO A 159 24.89 26.44 -11.36
C PRO A 159 24.66 25.56 -12.60
N ASP A 160 24.63 24.24 -12.42
CA ASP A 160 24.42 23.31 -13.52
C ASP A 160 22.95 23.21 -13.95
N ASN A 161 22.03 23.68 -13.10
CA ASN A 161 20.60 23.69 -13.37
C ASN A 161 20.25 24.81 -14.37
N PRO A 162 19.66 24.50 -15.54
CA PRO A 162 19.32 25.49 -16.56
C PRO A 162 18.31 26.56 -16.10
N VAL A 163 17.44 26.25 -15.14
CA VAL A 163 16.47 27.20 -14.55
C VAL A 163 17.19 28.29 -13.75
N ASN A 164 18.28 27.94 -13.07
CA ASN A 164 19.06 28.89 -12.28
C ASN A 164 19.94 29.79 -13.15
N ARG A 165 20.32 29.32 -14.36
CA ARG A 165 21.09 30.14 -15.32
C ARG A 165 20.27 31.30 -15.88
N THR A 166 18.97 31.14 -16.05
CA THR A 166 18.06 32.20 -16.55
C THR A 166 17.69 33.20 -15.46
N ALA A 167 17.64 32.79 -14.20
CA ALA A 167 17.35 33.68 -13.07
C ALA A 167 18.52 34.61 -12.69
N GLY A 168 19.75 34.28 -13.09
CA GLY A 168 20.96 35.03 -12.74
C GLY A 168 21.38 36.11 -13.76
N GLN A 169 20.58 36.36 -14.80
CA GLN A 169 20.95 37.29 -15.86
C GLN A 169 20.24 38.63 -15.63
N PRO A 170 20.92 39.69 -15.14
CA PRO A 170 20.34 41.01 -15.12
C PRO A 170 20.13 41.47 -16.58
N GLY A 171 18.91 41.91 -16.87
CA GLY A 171 18.60 42.64 -18.10
C GLY A 171 19.27 44.01 -18.13
#